data_AF-A0A5B2UBC3-F1
#
_entry.id   AF-A0A5B2UBC3-F1
#
_cell.length_a   1.000
_cell.length_b   1.000
_cell.length_c   1.000
_cell.angle_alpha   90.00
_cell.angle_beta   90.00
_cell.angle_gamma   90.00
#
_symmetry.space_group_name_H-M   'P 1'
#
loop_
_entity.id
_entity.type
_entity.pdbx_description
1 polymer ?
#
loop_
_entity_poly.entity_id
_entity_poly.type
_entity_poly.pdbx_seq_one_letter_code
_entity_poly.pdbx_strand_id
1 'polypeptide(L)'
;MRKEWREYHSENGEIWEIFADTSDNEKKEDLISRSGSNAIMRKYMKTLDYIQVTIIPCARIIDDIKKREGKEKYFRLKINLLNGEDWFGISSSFFDKEEIEKLSNMFIGLTKRQAERIWIAKKLGNFNTNRLDL
;
A
#
# COMPACT_ATOMS: atom_id res chain seq x y z
N MET A 1 16.66 -27.52 21.69
CA MET A 1 16.27 -26.13 22.01
C MET A 1 15.97 -25.41 20.71
N ARG A 2 14.84 -24.69 20.65
CA ARG A 2 14.47 -23.89 19.47
C ARG A 2 14.92 -22.47 19.73
N LYS A 3 15.63 -21.88 18.77
CA LYS A 3 16.06 -20.49 18.83
C LYS A 3 15.07 -19.61 18.05
N GLU A 4 14.97 -18.35 18.42
CA GLU A 4 14.21 -17.33 17.72
C GLU A 4 14.97 -16.00 17.72
N TRP A 5 14.68 -15.18 16.70
CA TRP A 5 15.07 -13.78 16.69
C TRP A 5 13.96 -12.96 17.33
N ARG A 6 14.29 -12.19 18.37
CA ARG A 6 13.41 -11.22 19.01
C ARG A 6 13.80 -9.83 18.53
N GLU A 7 12.86 -9.14 17.89
CA GLU A 7 13.03 -7.78 17.42
C GLU A 7 12.45 -6.79 18.43
N TYR A 8 13.25 -5.80 18.79
CA TYR A 8 12.90 -4.72 19.71
C TYR A 8 12.96 -3.38 19.00
N HIS A 9 12.17 -2.43 19.50
CA HIS A 9 12.07 -1.10 18.92
C HIS A 9 11.99 -0.04 20.02
N SER A 10 12.49 1.15 19.73
CA SER A 10 12.38 2.32 20.62
C SER A 10 11.50 3.42 20.02
N GLU A 11 11.14 4.42 20.83
CA GLU A 11 10.35 5.58 20.39
C GLU A 11 11.08 6.45 19.34
N ASN A 12 12.41 6.53 19.42
CA ASN A 12 13.24 7.28 18.47
C ASN A 12 13.52 6.51 17.17
N GLY A 13 12.93 5.32 16.98
CA GLY A 13 12.99 4.56 15.74
C GLY A 13 14.18 3.61 15.61
N GLU A 14 14.95 3.38 16.68
CA GLU A 14 15.98 2.34 16.67
C GLU A 14 15.35 0.94 16.70
N ILE A 15 16.07 0.00 16.09
CA ILE A 15 15.67 -1.41 15.98
C ILE A 15 16.89 -2.26 16.36
N TRP A 16 16.69 -3.28 17.18
CA TRP A 16 17.72 -4.26 17.47
C TRP A 16 17.12 -5.66 17.62
N GLU A 17 17.95 -6.66 17.35
CA GLU A 17 17.54 -8.05 17.34
C GLU A 17 18.43 -8.86 18.29
N ILE A 18 17.80 -9.79 19.01
CA ILE A 18 18.49 -10.69 19.95
C ILE A 18 18.15 -12.12 19.59
N PHE A 19 19.18 -12.96 19.49
CA PHE A 19 19.02 -14.38 19.23
C PHE A 19 18.91 -15.15 20.55
N ALA A 20 17.69 -15.55 20.90
CA ALA A 20 17.37 -16.16 22.18
C ALA A 20 16.80 -17.57 22.01
N ASP A 21 16.86 -18.38 23.07
CA ASP A 21 16.07 -19.61 23.12
C ASP A 21 14.60 -19.26 23.33
N THR A 22 13.69 -19.94 22.64
CA THR A 22 12.24 -19.72 22.75
C THR A 22 11.72 -19.94 24.18
N SER A 23 12.47 -20.66 25.02
CA SER A 23 12.14 -20.91 26.43
C SER A 23 12.63 -19.83 27.38
N ASP A 24 13.53 -18.94 26.95
CA ASP A 24 14.11 -17.92 27.82
C ASP A 24 13.14 -16.74 27.97
N ASN A 25 12.92 -16.29 29.20
CA ASN A 25 12.23 -15.03 29.44
C ASN A 25 13.09 -13.85 28.98
N GLU A 26 12.44 -12.77 28.55
CA GLU A 26 13.13 -11.52 28.22
C GLU A 26 13.86 -10.96 29.45
N LYS A 27 15.15 -10.61 29.28
CA LYS A 27 15.95 -9.97 30.30
C LYS A 27 15.82 -8.46 30.21
N LYS A 28 16.08 -7.75 31.31
CA LYS A 28 16.06 -6.26 31.30
C LYS A 28 17.09 -5.67 30.35
N GLU A 29 18.22 -6.35 30.16
CA GLU A 29 19.26 -5.94 29.20
C GLU A 29 18.77 -6.02 27.75
N ASP A 30 17.87 -6.97 27.45
CA ASP A 30 17.33 -7.16 26.10
C ASP A 30 16.47 -5.97 25.67
N LEU A 31 15.91 -5.24 26.64
CA LEU A 31 15.01 -4.10 26.45
C LEU A 31 15.75 -2.76 26.28
N ILE A 32 17.10 -2.76 26.23
CA ILE A 32 17.89 -1.53 26.10
C ILE A 32 18.80 -1.65 24.88
N SER A 33 18.68 -0.69 23.95
CA SER A 33 19.55 -0.64 22.78
C SER A 33 21.00 -0.32 23.15
N ARG A 34 21.94 -0.51 22.21
CA ARG A 34 23.35 -0.14 22.43
C ARG A 34 23.57 1.35 22.73
N SER A 35 22.64 2.22 22.31
CA SER A 35 22.70 3.67 22.56
C SER A 35 21.94 4.10 23.82
N GLY A 36 21.30 3.15 24.53
CA GLY A 36 20.54 3.40 25.76
C GLY A 36 19.05 3.63 25.57
N SER A 37 18.51 3.44 24.36
CA SER A 37 17.08 3.59 24.09
C SER A 37 16.28 2.41 24.65
N ASN A 38 15.15 2.68 25.31
CA ASN A 38 14.28 1.64 25.85
C ASN A 38 13.37 1.02 24.79
N ALA A 39 13.15 -0.29 24.89
CA ALA A 39 12.19 -1.01 24.09
C ALA A 39 10.76 -0.59 24.47
N ILE A 40 9.94 -0.31 23.47
CA ILE A 40 8.53 -0.04 23.63
C ILE A 40 7.70 -1.24 23.19
N MET A 41 6.65 -1.54 23.95
CA MET A 41 5.57 -2.39 23.47
C MET A 41 4.79 -1.62 22.41
N ARG A 42 5.09 -1.85 21.13
CA ARG A 42 4.31 -1.32 20.01
C ARG A 42 3.58 -2.43 19.28
N LYS A 43 2.34 -2.15 18.86
CA LYS A 43 1.68 -2.98 17.85
C LYS A 43 2.33 -2.67 16.51
N TYR A 44 3.20 -3.55 16.02
CA TYR A 44 3.71 -3.48 14.65
C TYR A 44 2.55 -3.72 13.68
N MET A 45 1.97 -2.64 13.15
CA MET A 45 1.20 -2.73 11.93
C MET A 45 2.22 -2.87 10.82
N LYS A 46 2.44 -4.10 10.34
CA LYS A 46 3.28 -4.30 9.17
C LYS A 46 2.75 -3.34 8.10
N THR A 47 3.63 -2.59 7.43
CA THR A 47 3.32 -1.67 6.32
C THR A 47 2.62 -2.33 5.13
N LEU A 48 2.32 -3.63 5.25
CA LEU A 48 1.64 -4.47 4.30
C LEU A 48 0.23 -3.99 3.94
N ASP A 49 -0.44 -3.24 4.82
CA ASP A 49 -1.81 -2.76 4.57
C ASP A 49 -1.89 -1.41 3.86
N TYR A 50 -0.75 -0.73 3.62
CA TYR A 50 -0.72 0.49 2.83
C TYR A 50 -0.90 0.20 1.34
N ILE A 51 -1.56 1.14 0.67
CA ILE A 51 -1.81 1.03 -0.76
C ILE A 51 -0.72 1.70 -1.60
N GLN A 52 -0.41 1.08 -2.73
CA GLN A 52 0.28 1.69 -3.84
C GLN A 52 -0.74 2.33 -4.78
N VAL A 53 -0.43 3.52 -5.28
CA VAL A 53 -1.25 4.25 -6.25
C VAL A 53 -0.53 4.29 -7.59
N THR A 54 -1.21 3.94 -8.66
CA THR A 54 -0.66 3.91 -10.03
C THR A 54 -1.62 4.62 -10.98
N ILE A 55 -1.09 5.51 -11.82
CA ILE A 55 -1.82 6.18 -12.90
C ILE A 55 -1.54 5.44 -14.21
N ILE A 56 -2.59 5.00 -14.89
CA ILE A 56 -2.49 4.19 -16.12
C ILE A 56 -3.02 4.99 -17.31
N PRO A 57 -2.24 5.22 -18.39
CA PRO A 57 -2.74 5.89 -19.58
C PRO A 57 -3.78 5.04 -20.33
N CYS A 58 -4.81 5.67 -20.90
CA CYS A 58 -5.89 5.00 -21.64
C CYS A 58 -5.56 4.68 -23.11
N ALA A 59 -4.35 4.97 -23.59
CA ALA A 59 -3.95 5.04 -25.01
C ALA A 59 -3.95 3.71 -25.80
N ARG A 60 -4.95 2.85 -25.62
CA ARG A 60 -5.09 1.55 -26.30
C ARG A 60 -6.24 1.48 -27.30
N ILE A 61 -7.00 2.55 -27.51
CA ILE A 61 -8.10 2.52 -28.50
C ILE A 61 -7.51 2.97 -29.84
N ILE A 62 -7.00 2.04 -30.64
CA ILE A 62 -6.71 2.31 -32.05
C ILE A 62 -8.06 2.27 -32.77
N ASP A 63 -8.52 3.41 -33.29
CA ASP A 63 -9.64 3.45 -34.22
C ASP A 63 -9.19 2.77 -35.53
N ASP A 64 -9.62 1.54 -35.78
CA ASP A 64 -9.25 0.78 -36.99
C ASP A 64 -9.71 1.46 -38.31
N ILE A 65 -10.65 2.42 -38.24
CA ILE A 65 -11.18 3.16 -39.39
C ILE A 65 -10.39 4.46 -39.61
N LYS A 66 -9.99 5.16 -38.54
CA LYS A 66 -9.29 6.46 -38.62
C LYS A 66 -7.81 6.44 -38.27
N LYS A 67 -7.26 5.29 -37.83
CA LYS A 67 -5.90 5.14 -37.27
C LYS A 67 -5.55 6.21 -36.23
N ARG A 68 -6.54 6.66 -35.45
CA ARG A 68 -6.32 7.62 -34.35
C ARG A 68 -6.31 6.86 -33.03
N GLU A 69 -5.30 7.13 -32.21
CA GLU A 69 -5.26 6.68 -30.82
C GLU A 69 -6.28 7.49 -30.02
N GLY A 70 -7.38 6.85 -29.66
CA GLY A 70 -8.40 7.40 -28.78
C GLY A 70 -7.90 7.47 -27.34
N LYS A 71 -8.17 8.61 -26.69
CA LYS A 71 -7.96 8.87 -25.26
C LYS A 71 -6.52 9.01 -24.76
N GLU A 72 -5.58 9.45 -25.59
CA GLU A 72 -4.18 9.75 -25.19
C GLU A 72 -4.06 10.69 -23.97
N LYS A 73 -5.02 11.59 -23.79
CA LYS A 73 -5.04 12.57 -22.70
C LYS A 73 -5.73 12.08 -21.41
N TYR A 74 -6.24 10.85 -21.41
CA TYR A 74 -6.99 10.31 -20.28
C TYR A 74 -6.27 9.17 -19.59
N PHE A 75 -6.56 9.02 -18.31
CA PHE A 75 -5.91 8.10 -17.40
C PHE A 75 -6.94 7.35 -16.56
N ARG A 76 -6.57 6.17 -16.09
CA ARG A 76 -7.27 5.39 -15.06
C ARG A 76 -6.45 5.37 -13.79
N LEU A 77 -7.14 5.29 -12.66
CA LEU A 77 -6.51 5.07 -11.37
C LEU A 77 -6.45 3.56 -11.10
N LYS A 78 -5.30 3.05 -10.69
CA LYS A 78 -5.15 1.74 -10.08
C LYS A 78 -4.63 1.88 -8.66
N ILE A 79 -5.22 1.14 -7.73
CA ILE A 79 -4.68 0.96 -6.38
C ILE A 79 -4.50 -0.53 -6.09
N ASN A 80 -3.47 -0.89 -5.34
CA ASN A 80 -3.21 -2.26 -4.87
C ASN A 80 -2.46 -2.22 -3.54
N LEU A 81 -2.39 -3.33 -2.82
CA LEU A 81 -1.59 -3.40 -1.60
C LEU A 81 -0.10 -3.49 -1.92
N LEU A 82 0.73 -2.86 -1.08
CA LEU A 82 2.19 -2.93 -1.19
C LEU A 82 2.75 -4.33 -0.89
N ASN A 83 2.03 -5.13 -0.09
CA ASN A 83 2.43 -6.49 0.24
C ASN A 83 2.24 -7.52 -0.88
N GLY A 84 1.65 -7.13 -2.01
CA GLY A 84 1.39 -8.04 -3.11
C GLY A 84 0.24 -9.03 -2.88
N GLU A 85 -0.59 -8.84 -1.84
CA GLU A 85 -1.86 -9.56 -1.73
C GLU A 85 -2.75 -9.29 -2.94
N ASP A 86 -3.61 -10.25 -3.27
CA ASP A 86 -4.58 -10.18 -4.37
C ASP A 86 -5.75 -9.24 -4.04
N TRP A 87 -5.40 -7.96 -3.90
CA TRP A 87 -6.33 -6.86 -3.69
C TRP A 87 -5.91 -5.70 -4.58
N PHE A 88 -6.80 -5.30 -5.48
CA PHE A 88 -6.63 -4.14 -6.33
C PHE A 88 -7.96 -3.53 -6.74
N GLY A 89 -7.93 -2.24 -7.07
CA GLY A 89 -9.03 -1.54 -7.72
C GLY A 89 -8.51 -0.87 -8.99
N ILE A 90 -9.27 -0.95 -10.09
CA ILE A 90 -9.01 -0.16 -11.29
C ILE A 90 -10.26 0.67 -11.57
N SER A 91 -10.09 1.97 -11.79
CA SER A 91 -11.22 2.86 -11.99
C SER A 91 -12.00 2.48 -13.24
N SER A 92 -13.32 2.42 -13.15
CA SER A 92 -14.22 2.18 -14.29
C SER A 92 -14.31 3.41 -15.21
N SER A 93 -14.19 4.60 -14.64
CA SER A 93 -14.07 5.87 -15.37
C SER A 93 -12.64 6.19 -15.79
N PHE A 94 -12.52 7.08 -16.78
CA PHE A 94 -11.28 7.71 -17.21
C PHE A 94 -11.31 9.20 -16.85
N PHE A 95 -10.15 9.76 -16.56
CA PHE A 95 -9.96 11.11 -16.01
C PHE A 95 -8.92 11.85 -16.83
N ASP A 96 -9.04 13.17 -16.94
CA ASP A 96 -7.95 13.96 -17.50
C ASP A 96 -6.76 14.06 -16.52
N LYS A 97 -5.69 14.75 -16.93
CA LYS A 97 -4.46 14.88 -16.13
C LYS A 97 -4.70 15.58 -14.78
N GLU A 98 -5.49 16.64 -14.75
CA GLU A 98 -5.68 17.41 -13.52
C GLU A 98 -6.59 16.65 -12.55
N GLU A 99 -7.64 16.02 -13.07
CA GLU A 99 -8.55 15.17 -12.30
C GLU A 99 -7.83 13.98 -11.70
N ILE A 100 -6.99 13.28 -12.48
CA ILE A 100 -6.31 12.07 -12.00
C ILE A 100 -5.26 12.38 -10.95
N GLU A 101 -4.54 13.51 -11.06
CA GLU A 101 -3.56 13.95 -10.06
C GLU A 101 -4.23 14.31 -8.73
N LYS A 102 -5.35 15.05 -8.78
CA LYS A 102 -6.16 15.33 -7.59
C LYS A 102 -6.66 14.05 -6.96
N LEU A 103 -7.19 13.14 -7.77
CA LEU A 103 -7.74 11.88 -7.29
C LEU A 103 -6.64 11.00 -6.68
N SER A 104 -5.48 10.84 -7.34
CA SER A 104 -4.37 10.02 -6.83
C SER A 104 -3.85 10.53 -5.50
N ASN A 105 -3.75 11.85 -5.33
CA ASN A 105 -3.31 12.46 -4.07
C ASN A 105 -4.24 12.14 -2.89
N MET A 106 -5.52 11.84 -3.13
CA MET A 106 -6.45 11.42 -2.06
C MET A 106 -6.10 10.04 -1.48
N PHE A 107 -5.33 9.22 -2.21
CA PHE A 107 -5.04 7.83 -1.84
C PHE A 107 -3.62 7.62 -1.30
N ILE A 108 -2.72 8.59 -1.47
CA ILE A 108 -1.33 8.49 -1.01
C ILE A 108 -1.29 8.33 0.51
N GLY A 109 -0.54 7.33 0.98
CA GLY A 109 -0.35 7.08 2.41
C GLY A 109 -1.56 6.47 3.12
N LEU A 110 -2.57 6.00 2.38
CA LEU A 110 -3.73 5.34 2.98
C LEU A 110 -3.50 3.84 3.20
N THR A 111 -4.16 3.33 4.24
CA THR A 111 -4.35 1.89 4.44
C THR A 111 -5.49 1.36 3.56
N LYS A 112 -5.55 0.04 3.38
CA LYS A 112 -6.62 -0.68 2.67
C LYS A 112 -8.02 -0.16 3.02
N ARG A 113 -8.35 -0.16 4.31
CA ARG A 113 -9.69 0.20 4.80
C ARG A 113 -10.03 1.67 4.54
N GLN A 114 -9.06 2.56 4.63
CA GLN A 114 -9.25 3.98 4.31
C GLN A 114 -9.47 4.17 2.81
N ALA A 115 -8.66 3.51 1.99
CA ALA A 115 -8.78 3.54 0.54
C ALA A 115 -10.14 2.99 0.07
N GLU A 116 -10.61 1.86 0.62
CA GLU A 116 -11.93 1.29 0.31
C GLU A 116 -13.07 2.29 0.51
N ARG A 117 -13.04 3.03 1.64
CA ARG A 117 -14.07 4.04 1.95
C ARG A 117 -14.09 5.16 0.91
N ILE A 118 -12.91 5.67 0.54
CA ILE A 118 -12.82 6.74 -0.48
C ILE A 118 -13.24 6.20 -1.85
N TRP A 119 -12.80 5.00 -2.21
CA TRP A 119 -13.11 4.36 -3.48
C TRP A 119 -14.61 4.19 -3.70
N ILE A 120 -15.31 3.71 -2.68
CA ILE A 120 -16.77 3.55 -2.68
C ILE A 120 -17.46 4.93 -2.72
N ALA A 121 -17.02 5.89 -1.90
CA ALA A 121 -17.61 7.23 -1.87
C ALA A 121 -17.48 7.97 -3.20
N LYS A 122 -16.36 7.76 -3.90
CA LYS A 122 -16.07 8.32 -5.24
C LYS A 122 -16.66 7.48 -6.38
N LYS A 123 -17.30 6.33 -6.08
CA LYS A 123 -17.92 5.43 -7.05
C LYS A 123 -16.96 5.01 -8.17
N LEU A 124 -15.73 4.68 -7.82
CA LEU A 124 -14.65 4.43 -8.79
C LEU A 124 -14.72 3.05 -9.46
N GLY A 125 -15.58 2.14 -9.01
CA GLY A 125 -15.75 0.81 -9.58
C GLY A 125 -15.63 -0.28 -8.52
N ASN A 126 -15.52 -1.53 -8.96
CA ASN A 126 -15.39 -2.68 -8.07
C ASN A 126 -13.92 -3.04 -7.83
N PHE A 127 -13.64 -3.68 -6.69
CA PHE A 127 -12.35 -4.28 -6.41
C PHE A 127 -12.22 -5.64 -7.11
N ASN A 128 -10.98 -6.07 -7.34
CA ASN A 128 -10.59 -7.38 -7.85
C ASN A 128 -11.28 -7.76 -9.17
N THR A 129 -11.55 -6.77 -10.01
CA THR A 129 -12.05 -6.99 -11.36
C THR A 129 -11.14 -6.33 -12.38
N ASN A 130 -10.68 -7.13 -13.35
CA ASN A 130 -10.00 -6.64 -14.54
C ASN A 130 -10.97 -6.27 -15.66
N ARG A 131 -12.28 -6.49 -15.46
CA ARG A 131 -13.30 -6.02 -16.39
C ARG A 131 -13.42 -4.51 -16.24
N LEU A 132 -12.71 -3.83 -17.13
CA LEU A 132 -13.05 -2.47 -17.52
C LEU A 132 -14.30 -2.61 -18.38
N ASP A 133 -15.48 -2.48 -17.79
CA ASP A 133 -16.71 -2.39 -18.58
C ASP A 133 -16.51 -1.23 -19.57
N LEU A 134 -16.40 -1.57 -20.86
CA LEU A 134 -16.14 -0.66 -21.97
C LEU A 134 -17.45 -0.03 -22.44
#